data_AF-A0A645DBY2-F1
#
_entry.id   AF-A0A645DBY2-F1
#
_cell.length_a   1.000
_cell.length_b   1.000
_cell.length_c   1.000
_cell.angle_alpha   90.00
_cell.angle_beta   90.00
_cell.angle_gamma   90.00
#
_symmetry.space_group_name_H-M   'P 1'
#
loop_
_entity.id
_entity.type
_entity.pdbx_description
1 polymer ?
#
loop_
_entity_poly.entity_id
_entity_poly.type
_entity_poly.pdbx_seq_one_letter_code
_entity_poly.pdbx_strand_id
1 'polypeptide(L)'
;MELRNASFQGLENINRNVLFTCLGSPSKPVYDISDPVMLEQGDRLLLCSDGLWGALDDERIARELGRAMVSEAVPTLVEDALREAGSSSDNVTVVAMEWETPDQFASTMGISTDSISDDVFASTIQAGLMDGGQMEDIDDLDDEAIERSIAEINEAIRRTSAARKS
;
A
#
# COMPACT_ATOMS: atom_id res chain seq x y z
N MET A 1 -41.84 10.08 -6.60
CA MET A 1 -42.14 10.02 -5.16
C MET A 1 -40.81 9.73 -4.46
N GLU A 2 -39.81 10.59 -4.62
CA GLU A 2 -39.51 11.70 -3.71
C GLU A 2 -39.63 11.31 -2.23
N LEU A 3 -38.52 10.78 -1.69
CA LEU A 3 -38.18 10.82 -0.27
C LEU A 3 -36.84 11.53 -0.15
N ARG A 4 -36.80 12.79 -0.58
CA ARG A 4 -35.77 13.76 -0.17
C ARG A 4 -36.39 14.57 0.96
N ASN A 5 -35.62 14.79 2.03
CA ASN A 5 -35.98 15.48 3.27
C ASN A 5 -36.87 14.71 4.26
N ALA A 6 -36.27 13.75 4.96
CA ALA A 6 -36.50 13.63 6.39
C ALA A 6 -35.18 13.99 7.08
N SER A 7 -35.18 15.10 7.82
CA SER A 7 -34.12 15.45 8.75
C SER A 7 -34.06 14.41 9.86
N PHE A 8 -33.13 13.45 9.74
CA PHE A 8 -32.89 12.42 10.74
C PHE A 8 -32.05 12.96 11.91
N GLN A 9 -32.58 13.94 12.64
CA GLN A 9 -32.06 14.28 13.96
C GLN A 9 -32.68 13.30 14.97
N GLY A 10 -31.93 12.24 15.33
CA GLY A 10 -32.36 11.26 16.35
C GLY A 10 -31.93 9.80 16.14
N LEU A 11 -31.09 9.49 15.14
CA LEU A 11 -30.61 8.13 14.85
C LEU A 11 -29.10 7.96 15.07
N GLU A 12 -28.48 8.80 15.91
CA GLU A 12 -27.03 8.80 16.16
C GLU A 12 -26.50 7.48 16.77
N ASN A 13 -27.39 6.54 17.10
CA ASN A 13 -27.06 5.20 17.57
C ASN A 13 -27.69 4.07 16.74
N ILE A 14 -28.03 4.32 15.47
CA ILE A 14 -28.16 3.19 14.53
C ILE A 14 -26.78 2.56 14.42
N ASN A 15 -26.75 1.25 14.67
CA ASN A 15 -25.60 0.38 14.67
C ASN A 15 -24.66 0.68 13.48
N ARG A 16 -23.63 1.51 13.73
CA ARG A 16 -22.78 2.11 12.68
C ARG A 16 -22.02 1.06 11.86
N ASN A 17 -21.86 -0.14 12.41
CA ASN A 17 -21.06 -1.22 11.83
C ASN A 17 -21.93 -2.29 11.15
N VAL A 18 -23.18 -1.98 10.82
CA VAL A 18 -24.03 -2.89 10.03
C VAL A 18 -23.63 -2.80 8.56
N LEU A 19 -23.03 -3.88 8.05
CA LEU A 19 -22.66 -4.01 6.64
C LEU A 19 -23.84 -4.54 5.81
N PHE A 20 -24.11 -3.90 4.69
CA PHE A 20 -25.16 -4.33 3.73
C PHE A 20 -24.61 -5.18 2.58
N THR A 21 -23.29 -5.23 2.41
CA THR A 21 -22.59 -6.03 1.40
C THR A 21 -21.39 -6.70 2.05
N CYS A 22 -21.19 -7.99 1.76
CA CYS A 22 -20.02 -8.74 2.21
C CYS A 22 -19.74 -9.88 1.23
N LEU A 23 -18.48 -10.29 1.17
CA LEU A 23 -18.08 -11.49 0.41
C LEU A 23 -18.52 -12.74 1.18
N GLY A 24 -19.00 -13.76 0.46
CA GLY A 24 -19.48 -15.01 1.04
C GLY A 24 -20.97 -15.06 1.39
N SER A 25 -21.70 -13.94 1.23
CA SER A 25 -23.17 -13.95 1.30
C SER A 25 -23.79 -14.74 0.13
N PRO A 26 -24.98 -15.37 0.31
CA PRO A 26 -25.74 -15.94 -0.80
C PRO A 26 -26.09 -14.93 -1.89
N SER A 27 -26.20 -13.65 -1.53
CA SER A 27 -26.43 -12.57 -2.48
C SER A 27 -25.11 -12.11 -3.09
N LYS A 28 -25.10 -11.83 -4.41
CA LYS A 28 -23.94 -11.22 -5.06
C LYS A 28 -23.61 -9.88 -4.38
N PRO A 29 -22.33 -9.61 -4.06
CA PRO A 29 -21.93 -8.36 -3.45
C PRO A 29 -22.15 -7.20 -4.42
N VAL A 30 -22.63 -6.08 -3.90
CA VAL A 30 -22.60 -4.80 -4.60
C VAL A 30 -21.25 -4.15 -4.30
N TYR A 31 -20.57 -3.67 -5.33
CA TYR A 31 -19.29 -2.97 -5.24
C TYR A 31 -19.29 -1.77 -6.18
N ASP A 32 -18.52 -0.77 -5.81
CA ASP A 32 -18.35 0.46 -6.59
C ASP A 32 -17.01 0.43 -7.32
N ILE A 33 -16.99 1.00 -8.53
CA ILE A 33 -15.77 1.29 -9.28
C ILE A 33 -15.75 2.80 -9.47
N SER A 34 -14.71 3.46 -8.95
CA SER A 34 -14.51 4.89 -9.21
C SER A 34 -13.93 5.11 -10.61
N ASP A 35 -14.09 6.32 -11.13
CA ASP A 35 -13.33 6.74 -12.31
C ASP A 35 -11.81 6.68 -12.03
N PRO A 36 -10.98 6.45 -13.06
CA PRO A 36 -9.53 6.49 -12.90
C PRO A 36 -9.05 7.84 -12.37
N VAL A 37 -8.21 7.81 -11.35
CA VAL A 37 -7.55 9.01 -10.80
C VAL A 37 -6.11 9.03 -11.32
N MET A 38 -5.71 10.14 -11.94
CA MET A 38 -4.31 10.36 -12.34
C MET A 38 -3.51 10.74 -11.10
N LEU A 39 -2.45 9.98 -10.81
CA LEU A 39 -1.56 10.21 -9.68
C LEU A 39 -0.33 11.01 -10.11
N GLU A 40 0.07 11.96 -9.26
CA GLU A 40 1.28 12.76 -9.39
C GLU A 40 2.39 12.26 -8.47
N GLN A 41 3.64 12.61 -8.77
CA GLN A 41 4.79 12.21 -7.96
C GLN A 41 4.63 12.70 -6.50
N GLY A 42 4.80 11.78 -5.56
CA GLY A 42 4.65 12.06 -4.12
C GLY A 42 3.21 11.91 -3.61
N ASP A 43 2.24 11.58 -4.48
CA ASP A 43 0.88 11.26 -4.02
C ASP A 43 0.89 10.06 -3.10
N ARG A 44 0.11 10.14 -2.01
CA ARG A 44 0.02 9.08 -1.00
C ARG A 44 -1.39 8.53 -0.96
N LEU A 45 -1.49 7.21 -1.08
CA LEU A 45 -2.74 6.48 -0.98
C LEU A 45 -2.77 5.68 0.31
N LEU A 46 -3.93 5.64 0.95
CA LEU A 46 -4.19 4.88 2.17
C LEU A 46 -5.42 4.01 1.97
N LEU A 47 -5.27 2.71 2.28
CA LEU A 47 -6.38 1.80 2.52
C LEU A 47 -6.34 1.39 3.99
N CYS A 48 -7.47 1.49 4.68
CA CYS A 48 -7.56 1.12 6.09
C CYS A 48 -8.92 0.51 6.44
N SER A 49 -8.94 -0.27 7.52
CA SER A 49 -10.18 -0.72 8.16
C SER A 49 -10.83 0.39 8.98
N ASP A 50 -12.10 0.19 9.34
CA ASP A 50 -12.86 1.02 10.28
C ASP A 50 -12.25 1.10 11.68
N GLY A 51 -11.41 0.14 12.06
CA GLY A 51 -10.57 0.25 13.24
C GLY A 51 -9.66 1.50 13.24
N LEU A 52 -9.25 2.02 12.07
CA LEU A 52 -8.43 3.24 11.99
C LEU A 52 -9.29 4.51 12.03
N TRP A 53 -10.15 4.72 11.03
CA TRP A 53 -10.94 5.96 10.89
C TRP A 53 -12.10 6.06 11.89
N GLY A 54 -12.45 4.95 12.56
CA GLY A 54 -13.34 4.97 13.71
C GLY A 54 -12.69 5.52 14.99
N ALA A 55 -11.36 5.49 15.07
CA ALA A 55 -10.58 5.98 16.21
C ALA A 55 -9.92 7.35 15.97
N LEU A 56 -9.45 7.61 14.75
CA LEU A 56 -8.76 8.84 14.35
C LEU A 56 -9.58 9.62 13.32
N ASP A 57 -9.55 10.96 13.40
CA ASP A 57 -10.16 11.83 12.38
C ASP A 57 -9.32 11.92 11.10
N ASP A 58 -10.00 12.30 10.01
CA ASP A 58 -9.39 12.42 8.67
C ASP A 58 -8.23 13.43 8.68
N GLU A 59 -8.35 14.53 9.44
CA GLU A 59 -7.29 15.54 9.55
C GLU A 59 -6.01 14.99 10.21
N ARG A 60 -6.14 14.12 11.22
CA ARG A 60 -5.00 13.46 11.86
C ARG A 60 -4.37 12.43 10.94
N ILE A 61 -5.18 11.64 10.24
CA ILE A 61 -4.70 10.66 9.26
C ILE A 61 -3.92 11.37 8.14
N ALA A 62 -4.52 12.40 7.53
CA ALA A 62 -3.90 13.16 6.44
C ALA A 62 -2.62 13.89 6.89
N ARG A 63 -2.62 14.45 8.11
CA ARG A 63 -1.44 15.13 8.66
C ARG A 63 -0.28 14.17 8.89
N GLU A 64 -0.54 12.97 9.42
CA GLU A 64 0.51 11.97 9.62
C GLU A 64 1.09 11.50 8.29
N LEU A 65 0.20 11.16 7.35
CA LEU A 65 0.59 10.78 6.01
C LEU A 65 1.25 11.90 5.24
N GLY A 66 1.09 13.18 5.59
CA GLY A 66 1.73 14.29 4.90
C GLY A 66 3.13 14.66 5.43
N ARG A 67 3.48 14.24 6.66
CA ARG A 67 4.69 14.72 7.35
C ARG A 67 5.85 13.73 7.42
N ALA A 68 5.56 12.44 7.28
CA ALA A 68 6.54 11.36 7.42
C ALA A 68 6.49 10.41 6.22
N MET A 69 7.51 9.56 6.07
CA MET A 69 7.49 8.50 5.06
C MET A 69 6.40 7.48 5.39
N VAL A 70 5.85 6.80 4.38
CA VAL A 70 4.79 5.77 4.61
C VAL A 70 5.24 4.69 5.60
N SER A 71 6.53 4.33 5.60
CA SER A 71 7.13 3.35 6.53
C SER A 71 7.11 3.79 7.99
N GLU A 72 7.07 5.10 8.26
CA GLU A 72 7.01 5.67 9.61
C GLU A 72 5.59 6.11 9.99
N ALA A 73 4.86 6.70 9.03
CA ALA A 73 3.51 7.19 9.22
C ALA A 73 2.54 6.04 9.53
N VAL A 74 2.64 4.90 8.84
CA VAL A 74 1.69 3.78 9.03
C VAL A 74 1.79 3.17 10.44
N PRO A 75 2.98 2.79 10.96
CA PRO A 75 3.08 2.31 12.34
C PRO A 75 2.57 3.33 13.36
N THR A 76 2.90 4.62 13.16
CA THR A 76 2.45 5.71 14.04
C THR A 76 0.92 5.81 14.07
N LEU A 77 0.27 5.76 12.91
CA LEU A 77 -1.20 5.79 12.81
C LEU A 77 -1.85 4.60 13.51
N VAL A 78 -1.29 3.40 13.34
CA VAL A 78 -1.81 2.19 13.99
C VAL A 78 -1.68 2.30 15.51
N GLU A 79 -0.52 2.68 16.02
CA GLU A 79 -0.30 2.87 17.46
C GLU A 79 -1.23 3.94 18.06
N ASP A 80 -1.39 5.06 17.35
CA ASP A 80 -2.27 6.14 17.78
C ASP A 80 -3.74 5.69 17.82
N ALA A 81 -4.21 4.95 16.82
CA ALA A 81 -5.57 4.41 16.81
C ALA A 81 -5.81 3.42 17.95
N LEU A 82 -4.88 2.48 18.18
CA LEU A 82 -4.95 1.52 19.29
C LEU A 82 -4.96 2.24 20.65
N ARG A 83 -4.15 3.30 20.80
CA ARG A 83 -4.06 4.08 22.04
C ARG A 83 -5.33 4.89 22.30
N GLU A 84 -5.88 5.52 21.27
CA GLU A 84 -7.10 6.34 21.35
C GLU A 84 -8.33 5.46 21.65
N ALA A 85 -8.46 4.32 20.97
CA ALA A 85 -9.60 3.42 21.12
C ALA A 85 -9.53 2.57 22.41
N GLY A 86 -8.32 2.31 22.94
CA GLY A 86 -8.12 1.63 24.21
C GLY A 86 -8.83 0.27 24.30
N SER A 87 -9.61 0.05 25.35
CA SER A 87 -10.35 -1.22 25.54
C SER A 87 -11.49 -1.44 24.55
N SER A 88 -11.86 -0.40 23.80
CA SER A 88 -12.86 -0.46 22.72
C SER A 88 -12.23 -0.58 21.33
N SER A 89 -10.92 -0.84 21.23
CA SER A 89 -10.25 -0.99 19.95
C SER A 89 -10.77 -2.19 19.16
N ASP A 90 -11.04 -1.95 17.87
CA ASP A 90 -11.24 -2.99 16.87
C ASP A 90 -9.90 -3.38 16.23
N ASN A 91 -9.94 -4.34 15.30
CA ASN A 91 -8.79 -4.69 14.47
C ASN A 91 -8.44 -3.54 13.52
N VAL A 92 -7.24 -3.00 13.70
CA VAL A 92 -6.69 -1.93 12.86
C VAL A 92 -5.81 -2.56 11.78
N THR A 93 -6.20 -2.40 10.52
CA THR A 93 -5.39 -2.81 9.36
C THR A 93 -5.17 -1.60 8.47
N VAL A 94 -3.94 -1.37 8.04
CA VAL A 94 -3.55 -0.20 7.24
C VAL A 94 -2.54 -0.61 6.18
N VAL A 95 -2.74 -0.14 4.95
CA VAL A 95 -1.79 -0.23 3.84
C VAL A 95 -1.66 1.17 3.24
N ALA A 96 -0.43 1.66 3.10
CA ALA A 96 -0.17 2.92 2.44
C ALA A 96 0.90 2.76 1.36
N MET A 97 0.81 3.60 0.34
CA MET A 97 1.76 3.66 -0.76
C MET A 97 2.02 5.11 -1.13
N GLU A 98 3.27 5.42 -1.46
CA GLU A 98 3.65 6.67 -2.12
C GLU A 98 3.87 6.39 -3.60
N TRP A 99 3.31 7.23 -4.46
CA TRP A 99 3.43 7.13 -5.91
C TRP A 99 4.70 7.83 -6.37
N GLU A 100 5.59 7.07 -6.99
CA GLU A 100 6.83 7.60 -7.57
C GLU A 100 6.79 7.47 -9.10
N THR A 101 7.09 8.57 -9.79
CA THR A 101 7.31 8.56 -11.24
C THR A 101 8.80 8.42 -11.53
N PRO A 102 9.21 7.71 -12.60
CA PRO A 102 10.63 7.51 -12.96
C PRO A 102 11.39 8.76 -13.46
N ASP A 103 11.18 9.93 -12.86
CA ASP A 103 11.88 11.17 -13.19
C ASP A 103 12.98 11.53 -12.16
N GLN A 104 14.22 11.53 -12.66
CA GLN A 104 15.54 12.12 -12.27
C GLN A 104 15.91 12.60 -10.84
N PHE A 105 15.02 12.62 -9.86
CA PHE A 105 15.37 12.93 -8.48
C PHE A 105 15.13 11.71 -7.60
N ALA A 106 16.22 11.18 -7.04
CA ALA A 106 16.13 10.19 -5.98
C ALA A 106 15.35 10.81 -4.82
N SER A 107 14.20 10.23 -4.48
CA SER A 107 13.48 10.53 -3.26
C SER A 107 14.47 10.42 -2.09
N THR A 108 14.77 11.54 -1.42
CA THR A 108 15.68 11.57 -0.25
C THR A 108 15.07 10.93 1.00
N MET A 109 13.87 10.39 0.85
CA MET A 109 12.99 9.90 1.92
C MET A 109 12.43 8.53 1.51
N GLY A 110 13.26 7.63 0.99
CA GLY A 110 12.87 6.28 0.60
C GLY A 110 13.81 5.23 1.18
N ILE A 111 13.25 4.18 1.78
CA ILE A 111 14.01 2.95 2.03
C ILE A 111 14.11 2.25 0.68
N SER A 112 15.26 2.39 0.02
CA SER A 112 15.55 1.60 -1.18
C SER A 112 15.77 0.14 -0.78
N THR A 113 15.23 -0.81 -1.53
CA THR A 113 15.55 -2.24 -1.33
C THR A 113 17.06 -2.51 -1.51
N ASP A 114 17.78 -1.60 -2.17
CA ASP A 114 19.23 -1.62 -2.35
C ASP A 114 20.02 -1.34 -1.04
N SER A 115 19.37 -0.82 0.00
CA SER A 115 20.03 -0.45 1.27
C SER A 115 19.57 -1.26 2.50
N ILE A 116 18.77 -2.31 2.31
CA ILE A 116 18.45 -3.27 3.38
C ILE A 116 19.65 -4.19 3.62
N SER A 117 20.17 -4.22 4.85
CA SER A 117 21.23 -5.15 5.25
C SER A 117 20.70 -6.59 5.34
N ASP A 118 21.52 -7.57 4.98
CA ASP A 118 21.22 -9.03 4.99
C ASP A 118 20.64 -9.56 6.33
N ASP A 119 20.82 -8.83 7.44
CA ASP A 119 20.35 -9.24 8.77
C ASP A 119 18.91 -8.79 9.13
N VAL A 120 18.20 -8.08 8.23
CA VAL A 120 16.81 -7.66 8.50
C VAL A 120 15.86 -8.79 8.12
N PHE A 121 15.37 -9.52 9.12
CA PHE A 121 14.24 -10.46 8.96
C PHE A 121 12.97 -9.71 8.58
N ALA A 122 12.73 -9.58 7.27
CA ALA A 122 11.40 -9.36 6.73
C ALA A 122 10.59 -10.66 6.90
N SER A 123 9.48 -10.63 7.62
CA SER A 123 8.54 -11.76 7.62
C SER A 123 7.83 -11.81 6.26
N THR A 124 8.40 -12.56 5.33
CA THR A 124 7.79 -12.88 4.03
C THR A 124 6.61 -13.82 4.23
N ILE A 125 5.40 -13.37 3.89
CA ILE A 125 4.28 -14.29 3.68
C ILE A 125 4.51 -15.01 2.34
N GLN A 126 4.94 -16.27 2.41
CA GLN A 126 5.05 -17.13 1.23
C GLN A 126 3.64 -17.53 0.75
N ALA A 127 3.07 -16.72 -0.15
CA ALA A 127 1.98 -17.16 -1.01
C ALA A 127 2.55 -18.08 -2.10
N GLY A 128 2.74 -19.37 -1.79
CA GLY A 128 3.18 -20.33 -2.81
C GLY A 128 3.46 -21.75 -2.38
N LEU A 129 3.38 -22.12 -1.09
CA LEU A 129 3.70 -23.47 -0.67
C LEU A 129 2.46 -24.37 -0.56
N MET A 130 1.69 -24.53 -1.64
CA MET A 130 0.70 -25.60 -1.81
C MET A 130 0.37 -25.78 -3.31
N ASP A 131 1.16 -26.55 -4.04
CA ASP A 131 0.63 -27.67 -4.83
C ASP A 131 1.77 -28.64 -5.18
N GLY A 132 1.46 -29.93 -5.12
CA GLY A 132 2.44 -31.00 -5.21
C GLY A 132 2.88 -31.31 -6.64
N GLY A 133 4.14 -31.75 -6.74
CA GLY A 133 4.61 -32.59 -7.84
C GLY A 133 5.40 -31.86 -8.93
N GLN A 134 6.69 -32.22 -9.00
CA GLN A 134 7.60 -32.06 -10.14
C GLN A 134 8.09 -30.64 -10.46
N MET A 135 9.33 -30.36 -10.06
CA MET A 135 10.34 -29.79 -10.97
C MET A 135 11.72 -30.00 -10.33
N GLU A 136 12.41 -31.06 -10.76
CA GLU A 136 13.87 -31.01 -10.92
C GLU A 136 14.16 -29.88 -11.93
N ASP A 137 15.32 -29.21 -11.79
CA ASP A 137 15.81 -28.02 -12.54
C ASP A 137 15.60 -26.65 -11.85
N ILE A 138 16.43 -26.37 -10.82
CA ILE A 138 16.74 -24.99 -10.36
C ILE A 138 18.13 -24.54 -10.88
N ASP A 139 18.77 -25.31 -11.78
CA ASP A 139 19.99 -24.86 -12.46
C ASP A 139 19.61 -24.01 -13.68
N ASP A 140 19.47 -22.69 -13.55
CA ASP A 140 19.78 -21.72 -14.64
C ASP A 140 19.57 -20.24 -14.23
N LEU A 141 20.09 -19.85 -13.07
CA LEU A 141 20.63 -18.49 -12.90
C LEU A 141 22.10 -18.66 -12.57
N ASP A 142 22.90 -19.00 -13.58
CA ASP A 142 24.35 -18.94 -13.43
C ASP A 142 24.74 -17.48 -13.12
N ASP A 143 25.66 -17.28 -12.17
CA ASP A 143 26.14 -15.94 -11.83
C ASP A 143 26.72 -15.23 -13.07
N GLU A 144 27.17 -16.01 -14.08
CA GLU A 144 27.62 -15.51 -15.37
C GLU A 144 26.50 -14.86 -16.22
N ALA A 145 25.24 -15.35 -16.21
CA ALA A 145 24.15 -14.65 -16.90
C ALA A 145 23.75 -13.36 -16.20
N ILE A 146 23.86 -13.32 -14.87
CA ILE A 146 23.62 -12.11 -14.07
C ILE A 146 24.67 -11.06 -14.44
N GLU A 147 25.97 -11.41 -14.45
CA GLU A 147 27.03 -10.47 -14.83
C GLU A 147 26.91 -9.99 -16.27
N ARG A 148 26.51 -10.87 -17.19
CA ARG A 148 26.28 -10.52 -18.60
C ARG A 148 25.14 -9.53 -18.78
N SER A 149 24.05 -9.72 -18.04
CA SER A 149 22.90 -8.83 -18.04
C SER A 149 23.26 -7.44 -17.49
N ILE A 150 24.06 -7.39 -16.43
CA ILE A 150 24.56 -6.13 -15.85
C ILE A 150 25.46 -5.38 -16.85
N ALA A 151 26.31 -6.08 -17.58
CA ALA A 151 27.17 -5.46 -18.59
C ALA A 151 26.36 -4.83 -19.74
N GLU A 152 25.32 -5.53 -20.19
CA GLU A 152 24.48 -5.09 -21.31
C GLU A 152 23.66 -3.84 -20.96
N ILE A 153 23.11 -3.78 -19.74
CA ILE A 153 22.42 -2.59 -19.22
C ILE A 153 23.36 -1.38 -19.17
N ASN A 154 24.58 -1.57 -18.67
CA ASN A 154 25.57 -0.49 -18.57
C ASN A 154 26.03 0.04 -19.93
N GLU A 155 26.16 -0.84 -20.93
CA GLU A 155 26.51 -0.45 -22.29
C GLU A 155 25.37 0.37 -22.93
N ALA A 156 24.12 -0.04 -22.74
CA ALA A 156 22.95 0.69 -23.23
C ALA A 156 22.82 2.09 -22.62
N ILE A 157 23.09 2.23 -21.32
CA ILE A 157 23.12 3.53 -20.62
C ILE A 157 24.23 4.43 -21.18
N ARG A 158 25.43 3.90 -21.47
CA ARG A 158 26.53 4.67 -22.08
C ARG A 158 26.18 5.13 -23.49
N ARG A 159 25.56 4.27 -24.31
CA ARG A 159 25.16 4.62 -25.68
C ARG A 159 24.10 5.72 -25.70
N THR A 160 23.09 5.65 -24.83
CA THR A 160 22.02 6.65 -24.75
C THR A 160 22.49 7.98 -24.16
N SER A 161 23.39 7.96 -23.17
CA SER A 161 23.99 9.16 -22.58
C SER A 161 24.97 9.88 -23.52
N ALA A 162 25.71 9.15 -24.37
CA ALA A 162 26.56 9.73 -25.41
C ALA A 162 25.74 10.35 -26.55
N ALA A 163 24.63 9.74 -26.96
CA ALA A 163 23.74 10.26 -27.99
C ALA A 163 23.00 11.55 -27.56
N ARG A 164 22.81 11.77 -26.24
CA ARG A 164 22.20 12.99 -25.67
C ARG A 164 23.13 14.19 -25.59
N LYS A 165 24.43 14.03 -25.85
CA LYS A 165 25.46 15.10 -25.77
C LYS A 165 25.97 15.58 -27.15
N SER A 166 25.40 15.11 -28.26
CA SER A 166 25.68 15.59 -29.62
C SER A 166 24.52 16.39 -30.18
#